data_AF-A0A4Q4CZT9-F1
#
_entry.id   AF-A0A4Q4CZT9-F1
#
_cell.length_a   1.000
_cell.length_b   1.000
_cell.length_c   1.000
_cell.angle_alpha   90.00
_cell.angle_beta   90.00
_cell.angle_gamma   90.00
#
_symmetry.space_group_name_H-M   'P 1'
#
loop_
_entity.id
_entity.type
_entity.pdbx_description
1 polymer ?
#
loop_
_entity_poly.entity_id
_entity_poly.type
_entity_poly.pdbx_seq_one_letter_code
_entity_poly.pdbx_strand_id
1 'polypeptide(L)'
;MSAIYFDTDDDAAEIVKALQSEGYSTELRRESFAGEDDSEDRAWLLLVDPFDERVIEMVDVYGGWMPGDERLPDRPADLPDSPLR
;
A
#
# COMPACT_ATOMS: atom_id res chain seq x y z
N MET A 1 -7.00 0.25 13.05
CA MET A 1 -6.89 1.14 11.89
C MET A 1 -5.45 1.11 11.41
N SER A 2 -5.22 0.36 10.35
CA SER A 2 -3.93 0.27 9.67
C SER A 2 -4.03 1.03 8.35
N ALA A 3 -2.95 1.67 7.94
CA ALA A 3 -2.86 2.37 6.66
C ALA A 3 -2.16 1.47 5.64
N ILE A 4 -2.79 1.31 4.48
CA ILE A 4 -2.28 0.59 3.33
C ILE A 4 -1.89 1.62 2.28
N TYR A 5 -0.75 1.44 1.65
CA TYR A 5 -0.17 2.34 0.68
C TYR A 5 -0.18 1.69 -0.69
N PHE A 6 -0.49 2.48 -1.72
CA PHE A 6 -0.48 2.06 -3.12
C PHE A 6 0.27 3.07 -3.97
N ASP A 7 0.94 2.57 -5.01
CA ASP A 7 1.69 3.37 -5.96
C ASP A 7 0.74 4.02 -6.98
N THR A 8 -0.27 3.27 -7.44
CA THR A 8 -1.26 3.71 -8.42
C THR A 8 -2.65 3.88 -7.81
N ASP A 9 -3.49 4.72 -8.44
CA ASP A 9 -4.87 4.91 -8.01
C ASP A 9 -5.78 3.74 -8.39
N ASP A 10 -5.47 3.06 -9.50
CA ASP A 10 -6.25 1.92 -10.01
C ASP A 10 -6.21 0.75 -9.01
N ASP A 11 -5.02 0.38 -8.54
CA ASP A 11 -4.85 -0.68 -7.54
C ASP A 11 -5.59 -0.35 -6.23
N ALA A 12 -5.47 0.91 -5.78
CA ALA A 12 -6.14 1.39 -4.58
C ALA A 12 -7.68 1.40 -4.73
N ALA A 13 -8.19 1.75 -5.90
CA ALA A 13 -9.62 1.78 -6.18
C ALA A 13 -10.23 0.37 -6.28
N GLU A 14 -9.50 -0.59 -6.84
CA GLU A 14 -9.97 -1.98 -6.98
C GLU A 14 -10.11 -2.68 -5.62
N ILE A 15 -9.11 -2.58 -4.74
CA ILE A 15 -9.21 -3.15 -3.39
C ILE A 15 -10.32 -2.48 -2.57
N VAL A 16 -10.52 -1.16 -2.72
CA VAL A 16 -11.60 -0.42 -2.04
C VAL A 16 -12.97 -0.99 -2.41
N LYS A 17 -13.22 -1.20 -3.70
CA LYS A 17 -14.48 -1.80 -4.17
C LYS A 17 -14.66 -3.21 -3.61
N ALA A 18 -13.59 -4.01 -3.62
CA ALA A 18 -13.65 -5.38 -3.13
C ALA A 18 -13.95 -5.42 -1.62
N LEU A 19 -13.26 -4.62 -0.81
CA LEU A 19 -13.47 -4.51 0.64
C LEU A 19 -14.86 -3.97 0.99
N GLN A 20 -15.34 -2.93 0.31
CA GLN A 20 -16.70 -2.43 0.51
C GLN A 20 -17.75 -3.47 0.13
N SER A 21 -17.51 -4.27 -0.91
CA SER A 21 -18.40 -5.37 -1.29
C SER A 21 -18.44 -6.49 -0.24
N GLU A 22 -17.35 -6.69 0.52
CA GLU A 22 -17.32 -7.62 1.65
C GLU A 22 -17.89 -7.00 2.95
N GLY A 23 -18.19 -5.70 2.95
CA GLY A 23 -18.82 -4.99 4.07
C GLY A 23 -17.85 -4.25 5.00
N TYR A 24 -16.59 -4.10 4.60
CA TYR A 24 -15.60 -3.32 5.36
C TYR A 24 -15.78 -1.82 5.14
N SER A 25 -15.45 -1.03 6.16
CA SER A 25 -15.36 0.42 6.03
C SER A 25 -13.98 0.79 5.51
N THR A 26 -13.95 1.48 4.37
CA THR A 26 -12.71 1.89 3.70
C THR A 26 -12.66 3.40 3.50
N GLU A 27 -11.51 4.01 3.73
CA GLU A 27 -11.30 5.43 3.47
C GLU A 27 -10.02 5.65 2.68
N LEU A 28 -10.15 6.06 1.42
CA LEU A 28 -9.03 6.35 0.53
C LEU A 28 -8.68 7.85 0.60
N ARG A 29 -7.42 8.14 0.90
CA ARG A 29 -6.86 9.49 1.00
C ARG A 29 -5.60 9.60 0.18
N ARG A 30 -5.42 10.75 -0.48
CA ARG A 30 -4.15 11.11 -1.12
C ARG A 30 -3.44 12.11 -0.21
N GLU A 31 -2.35 11.71 0.43
CA GLU A 31 -1.55 12.68 1.19
C GLU A 31 -0.90 13.68 0.22
N SER A 32 -1.47 14.88 0.17
CA SER A 32 -0.78 16.03 -0.41
C SER A 32 0.13 16.59 0.67
N PHE A 33 1.38 16.13 0.74
CA PHE A 33 2.39 16.83 1.51
C PHE A 33 2.46 18.26 0.97
N ALA A 34 2.06 19.22 1.81
CA ALA A 34 2.04 20.62 1.45
C ALA A 34 3.48 21.12 1.33
N GLY A 35 4.03 21.18 0.12
CA GLY A 35 5.25 21.97 -0.09
C GLY A 35 6.13 21.65 -1.30
N GLU A 36 6.16 20.42 -1.82
CA GLU A 36 7.11 20.08 -2.88
C GLU A 36 6.43 19.39 -4.08
N ASP A 37 6.77 19.90 -5.25
CA ASP A 37 6.17 19.71 -6.57
C ASP A 37 6.56 18.37 -7.21
N ASP A 38 7.00 17.39 -6.43
CA ASP A 38 7.20 16.03 -6.93
C ASP A 38 5.88 15.27 -6.76
N SER A 39 4.97 15.47 -7.72
CA SER A 39 3.70 14.76 -7.82
C SER A 39 3.85 13.26 -8.12
N GLU A 40 5.08 12.80 -8.38
CA GLU A 40 5.42 11.46 -8.87
C GLU A 40 5.72 10.43 -7.76
N ASP A 41 5.92 10.85 -6.50
CA ASP A 41 6.22 9.95 -5.36
C ASP A 41 5.08 9.85 -4.31
N ARG A 42 3.89 10.35 -4.64
CA ARG A 42 2.79 10.43 -3.66
C ARG A 42 1.97 9.14 -3.65
N ALA A 43 2.25 8.27 -2.68
CA ALA A 43 1.46 7.06 -2.43
C ALA A 43 0.01 7.37 -2.02
N TRP A 44 -0.91 6.52 -2.46
CA TRP A 44 -2.31 6.51 -2.06
C TRP A 44 -2.48 5.77 -0.73
N LEU A 45 -3.14 6.41 0.23
CA LEU A 45 -3.33 5.88 1.58
C LEU A 45 -4.76 5.38 1.75
N LEU A 46 -4.91 4.09 2.01
CA LEU A 46 -6.17 3.41 2.27
C LEU A 46 -6.25 3.00 3.74
N LEU A 47 -7.26 3.49 4.44
CA LEU A 47 -7.60 3.07 5.80
C LEU A 47 -8.75 2.07 5.76
N VAL A 48 -8.64 0.98 6.52
CA VAL A 48 -9.67 -0.07 6.60
C VAL A 48 -10.04 -0.35 8.06
N ASP A 49 -11.34 -0.50 8.31
CA ASP A 49 -11.92 -0.89 9.60
C ASP A 49 -13.13 -1.83 9.43
N PRO A 50 -13.18 -2.97 10.13
CA PRO A 50 -12.11 -3.56 10.94
C PRO A 50 -10.93 -4.02 10.07
N PHE A 51 -9.74 -4.06 10.67
CA PHE A 51 -8.54 -4.53 9.98
C PHE A 51 -8.23 -5.97 10.43
N ASP A 52 -8.44 -6.93 9.52
CA ASP A 52 -8.32 -8.37 9.77
C ASP A 52 -7.37 -9.05 8.78
N GLU A 53 -7.03 -10.32 9.00
CA GLU A 53 -6.15 -11.10 8.12
C GLU A 53 -6.61 -11.10 6.66
N ARG A 54 -7.93 -11.06 6.42
CA ARG A 54 -8.49 -10.99 5.07
C ARG A 54 -8.04 -9.74 4.31
N VAL A 55 -7.97 -8.60 5.00
CA VAL A 55 -7.50 -7.34 4.42
C VAL A 55 -6.04 -7.49 4.00
N ILE A 56 -5.21 -8.13 4.84
CA ILE A 56 -3.79 -8.37 4.55
C ILE A 56 -3.61 -9.22 3.29
N GLU A 57 -4.38 -10.30 3.14
CA GLU A 57 -4.36 -11.12 1.92
C GLU A 57 -4.71 -10.32 0.67
N MET A 58 -5.70 -9.43 0.76
CA MET A 58 -6.10 -8.59 -0.36
C MET A 58 -5.00 -7.57 -0.70
N VAL A 59 -4.36 -6.98 0.30
CA VAL A 59 -3.25 -6.04 0.11
C VAL A 59 -2.13 -6.68 -0.70
N ASP A 60 -1.75 -7.92 -0.39
CA ASP A 60 -0.73 -8.68 -1.13
C ASP A 60 -1.14 -8.94 -2.59
N VAL A 61 -2.42 -9.30 -2.82
CA VAL A 61 -2.97 -9.56 -4.17
C VAL A 61 -3.03 -8.31 -5.04
N TYR A 62 -3.42 -7.17 -4.46
CA TYR A 62 -3.57 -5.89 -5.16
C TYR A 62 -2.28 -5.04 -5.14
N GLY A 63 -1.17 -5.58 -4.63
CA GLY A 63 0.13 -4.91 -4.66
C GLY A 63 0.27 -3.71 -3.72
N GLY A 64 -0.55 -3.63 -2.67
CA GLY A 64 -0.39 -2.63 -1.62
C GLY A 64 0.69 -3.02 -0.62
N TRP A 65 1.20 -2.04 0.14
CA TRP A 65 2.13 -2.29 1.24
C TRP A 65 1.70 -1.56 2.50
N MET A 66 2.16 -2.01 3.67
CA MET A 66 1.85 -1.39 4.95
C MET A 66 3.14 -1.11 5.73
N PRO A 67 3.31 0.09 6.32
CA PRO A 67 4.49 0.44 7.11
C PRO A 67 4.47 -0.36 8.40
N GLY A 68 5.56 -1.09 8.67
CA GLY A 68 5.67 -1.97 9.83
C GLY A 68 5.04 -3.35 9.63
N ASP A 69 4.67 -3.73 8.40
CA ASP A 69 4.36 -5.13 8.12
C ASP A 69 5.64 -5.97 8.16
N GLU A 70 5.78 -6.77 9.21
CA GLU A 70 6.92 -7.66 9.45
C GLU A 70 6.99 -8.84 8.45
N ARG A 71 6.01 -8.99 7.53
CA ARG A 71 6.06 -10.02 6.48
C ARG A 71 6.83 -9.55 5.24
N LEU A 72 7.09 -8.26 5.09
CA LEU A 72 8.06 -7.78 4.12
C LEU A 72 9.46 -8.21 4.58
N PRO A 73 10.28 -8.84 3.73
CA PRO A 73 11.66 -9.12 4.09
C PRO A 73 12.37 -7.80 4.35
N ASP A 74 12.68 -7.50 5.61
CA ASP A 74 13.53 -6.38 6.07
C ASP A 74 14.93 -6.38 5.44
N ARG A 75 15.28 -7.46 4.72
CA ARG A 75 16.60 -7.60 4.12
C ARG A 75 16.64 -6.88 2.77
N PRO A 76 17.45 -5.81 2.61
CA PRO A 76 17.75 -5.31 1.28
C PRO A 76 18.25 -6.47 0.42
N ALA A 77 17.75 -6.56 -0.82
CA ALA A 77 18.20 -7.58 -1.75
C ALA A 77 19.74 -7.55 -1.80
N ASP A 78 20.37 -8.73 -1.66
CA ASP A 78 21.82 -8.89 -1.77
C ASP A 78 22.19 -8.58 -3.22
N LEU A 79 22.43 -7.29 -3.49
CA LEU A 79 22.90 -6.86 -4.78
C LEU A 79 24.35 -7.32 -4.91
N PRO A 80 24.75 -7.86 -6.08
CA PRO A 80 26.14 -8.20 -6.30
C PRO A 80 27.02 -6.96 -6.08
N ASP A 81 28.04 -7.10 -5.25
CA ASP A 81 29.02 -6.06 -4.84
C ASP A 81 29.82 -5.45 -6.01
N SER A 82 29.54 -5.84 -7.25
CA SER A 82 30.26 -5.35 -8.41
C SER A 82 29.35 -5.20 -9.63
N PRO A 83 29.44 -4.07 -10.36
CA PRO A 83 28.73 -3.93 -11.63
C PRO A 83 29.21 -4.99 -12.61
N LEU A 84 28.29 -5.63 -13.34
CA LEU A 84 28.66 -6.44 -14.50
C LEU A 84 29.36 -5.53 -15.52
N ARG A 85 30.57 -5.95 -15.92
CA ARG A 85 31.44 -5.22 -16.84
C ARG A 85 31.31 -5.74 -18.26
#